data_AF-A0A3F2UZN9-F1
#
_entry.id   AF-A0A3F2UZN9-F1
#
_cell.length_a   1.000
_cell.length_b   1.000
_cell.length_c   1.000
_cell.angle_alpha   90.00
_cell.angle_beta   90.00
_cell.angle_gamma   90.00
#
_symmetry.space_group_name_H-M   'P 1'
#
loop_
_entity.id
_entity.type
_entity.pdbx_description
1 polymer ?
#
loop_
_entity_poly.entity_id
_entity_poly.type
_entity_poly.pdbx_seq_one_letter_code
_entity_poly.pdbx_strand_id
1 'polypeptide(L)'
;MSVTDSKSRVHRWELQGLGRGPFRCEGVFRIPDRALAEWNPLAYQAELQKIPMGFGVGTCAVCGMSLVNNFLIRSTCGNTFSVGCECVKKTGDYSLIKAADLMNFVAVGERRRKAREDERQARLDQQRANNGGLTDWELQQQQLEKQQAEELNEKVRRGQAIAVVIRPIVDALSQDGGGFCKDMADLLGLGELPNGRALDICVAIYGKRDALSRTGKSRGRLYSEAKVVSKSQARQWFSEAQLILEHLDLSSPVK
;
A
#
# COMPACT_ATOMS: atom_id res chain seq x y z
N MET A 1 -36.28 55.69 -0.83
CA MET A 1 -35.37 54.57 -1.18
C MET A 1 -35.73 54.13 -2.59
N SER A 2 -35.06 54.71 -3.58
CA SER A 2 -35.30 54.45 -5.00
C SER A 2 -34.72 53.09 -5.38
N VAL A 3 -35.60 52.15 -5.72
CA VAL A 3 -35.25 50.89 -6.38
C VAL A 3 -34.67 51.26 -7.74
N THR A 4 -33.38 51.06 -7.93
CA THR A 4 -32.71 51.25 -9.21
C THR A 4 -33.30 50.26 -10.21
N ASP A 5 -34.03 50.80 -11.18
CA ASP A 5 -34.56 50.11 -12.35
C ASP A 5 -33.40 49.54 -13.18
N SER A 6 -32.96 48.33 -12.83
CA SER A 6 -32.04 47.56 -13.64
C SER A 6 -32.79 47.16 -14.90
N LYS A 7 -32.63 47.91 -16.00
CA LYS A 7 -33.06 47.48 -17.34
C LYS A 7 -32.65 46.02 -17.52
N SER A 8 -33.61 45.11 -17.41
CA SER A 8 -33.38 43.68 -17.55
C SER A 8 -32.92 43.46 -18.98
N ARG A 9 -31.60 43.31 -19.19
CA ARG A 9 -31.07 42.93 -20.49
C ARG A 9 -31.61 41.53 -20.79
N VAL A 10 -32.54 41.45 -21.74
CA VAL A 10 -33.09 40.19 -22.25
C VAL A 10 -31.92 39.28 -22.60
N HIS A 11 -31.91 38.07 -22.07
CA HIS A 11 -30.77 37.17 -22.25
C HIS A 11 -30.73 36.68 -23.70
N ARG A 12 -29.53 36.54 -24.29
CA ARG A 12 -29.36 36.25 -25.73
C ARG A 12 -30.10 35.01 -26.20
N TRP A 13 -30.20 33.98 -25.35
CA TRP A 13 -30.93 32.75 -25.66
C TRP A 13 -32.46 32.91 -25.62
N GLU A 14 -32.98 33.90 -24.90
CA GLU A 14 -34.42 34.22 -24.94
C GLU A 14 -34.80 34.79 -26.30
N LEU A 15 -33.94 35.63 -26.89
CA LEU A 15 -34.10 36.16 -28.26
C LEU A 15 -34.09 35.05 -29.33
N GLN A 16 -33.50 33.89 -29.02
CA GLN A 16 -33.46 32.72 -29.89
C GLN A 16 -34.60 31.73 -29.62
N GLY A 17 -35.52 32.04 -28.72
CA GLY A 17 -36.66 31.18 -28.40
C GLY A 17 -36.32 29.95 -27.55
N LEU A 18 -35.15 29.91 -26.90
CA LEU A 18 -34.72 28.76 -26.08
C LEU A 18 -35.35 28.72 -24.68
N GLY A 19 -36.31 29.62 -24.39
CA GLY A 19 -36.98 29.76 -23.10
C GLY A 19 -36.63 31.06 -22.40
N ARG A 20 -37.03 31.22 -21.13
CA ARG A 20 -36.69 32.37 -20.28
C ARG A 20 -35.62 32.01 -19.25
N GLY A 21 -34.80 32.99 -18.89
CA GLY A 21 -33.81 32.84 -17.84
C GLY A 21 -34.43 32.82 -16.43
N PRO A 22 -33.62 32.60 -15.39
CA PRO A 22 -32.22 32.17 -15.44
C PRO A 22 -32.04 30.78 -16.06
N PHE A 23 -30.95 30.59 -16.80
CA PHE A 23 -30.57 29.30 -17.36
C PHE A 23 -29.64 28.55 -16.40
N ARG A 24 -29.77 27.23 -16.31
CA ARG A 24 -28.91 26.40 -15.45
C ARG A 24 -28.24 25.31 -16.28
N CYS A 25 -26.97 25.07 -16.01
CA CYS A 25 -26.26 23.91 -16.54
C CYS A 25 -26.52 22.71 -15.62
N GLU A 26 -27.29 21.73 -16.09
CA GLU A 26 -27.62 20.51 -15.32
C GLU A 26 -26.52 19.45 -15.40
N GLY A 27 -25.70 19.48 -16.45
CA GLY A 27 -24.60 18.54 -16.60
C GLY A 27 -23.90 18.64 -17.96
N VAL A 28 -22.98 17.72 -18.21
CA VAL A 28 -22.28 17.58 -19.48
C VAL A 28 -22.44 16.16 -19.97
N PHE A 29 -22.95 16.00 -21.19
CA PHE A 29 -23.01 14.72 -21.87
C PHE A 29 -22.01 14.67 -23.02
N ARG A 30 -21.15 13.65 -23.06
CA ARG A 30 -20.25 13.43 -24.18
C ARG A 30 -20.83 12.35 -25.08
N ILE A 31 -20.97 12.66 -26.36
CA ILE A 31 -21.31 11.64 -27.35
C ILE A 31 -20.14 10.65 -27.44
N PRO A 32 -20.41 9.33 -27.43
CA PRO A 32 -19.37 8.32 -27.52
C PRO A 32 -18.56 8.49 -28.81
N ASP A 33 -17.33 7.97 -28.79
CA ASP A 33 -16.45 8.08 -29.95
C ASP A 33 -17.02 7.35 -31.17
N ARG A 34 -16.74 7.87 -32.37
CA ARG A 34 -17.13 7.23 -33.62
C ARG A 34 -16.49 5.85 -33.78
N ALA A 35 -15.26 5.69 -33.28
CA ALA A 35 -14.58 4.39 -33.28
C ALA A 35 -15.39 3.31 -32.53
N LEU A 36 -16.10 3.69 -31.45
CA LEU A 36 -16.96 2.75 -30.72
C LEU A 36 -18.16 2.34 -31.57
N ALA A 37 -18.75 3.26 -32.36
CA ALA A 37 -19.85 2.94 -33.26
C ALA A 37 -19.44 1.93 -34.35
N GLU A 38 -18.21 2.06 -34.87
CA GLU A 38 -17.68 1.20 -35.92
C GLU A 38 -17.32 -0.20 -35.40
N TRP A 39 -16.70 -0.28 -34.22
CA TRP A 39 -16.27 -1.56 -33.65
C TRP A 39 -17.37 -2.31 -32.88
N ASN A 40 -18.23 -1.59 -32.17
CA ASN A 40 -19.31 -2.16 -31.36
C ASN A 40 -20.57 -1.25 -31.36
N PRO A 41 -21.43 -1.35 -32.38
CA PRO A 41 -22.59 -0.48 -32.53
C PRO A 41 -23.61 -0.62 -31.39
N LEU A 42 -23.73 -1.82 -30.79
CA LEU A 42 -24.62 -2.04 -29.65
C LEU A 42 -24.14 -1.30 -28.40
N ALA A 43 -22.84 -1.34 -28.10
CA ALA A 43 -22.27 -0.57 -26.99
C ALA A 43 -22.42 0.93 -27.21
N TYR A 44 -22.22 1.40 -28.45
CA TYR A 44 -22.45 2.80 -28.81
C TYR A 44 -23.91 3.22 -28.55
N GLN A 45 -24.88 2.43 -28.99
CA GLN A 45 -26.30 2.70 -28.75
C GLN A 45 -26.64 2.68 -27.26
N ALA A 46 -26.09 1.75 -26.48
CA ALA A 46 -26.28 1.68 -25.05
C ALA A 46 -25.72 2.93 -24.32
N GLU A 47 -24.58 3.47 -24.75
CA GLU A 47 -24.06 4.72 -24.20
C GLU A 47 -24.94 5.93 -24.56
N LEU A 48 -25.51 5.97 -25.78
CA LEU A 48 -26.48 7.00 -26.16
C LEU A 48 -27.79 6.90 -25.35
N GLN A 49 -28.22 5.71 -24.94
CA GLN A 49 -29.39 5.58 -24.05
C GLN A 49 -29.19 6.23 -22.68
N LYS A 50 -27.96 6.57 -22.28
CA LYS A 50 -27.66 7.29 -21.03
C LYS A 50 -27.88 8.80 -21.13
N ILE A 51 -28.29 9.31 -22.30
CA ILE A 51 -28.67 10.73 -22.44
C ILE A 51 -29.83 11.03 -21.48
N PRO A 52 -29.71 12.07 -20.63
CA PRO A 52 -30.81 12.45 -19.76
C PRO A 52 -32.08 12.78 -20.56
N MET A 53 -33.22 12.25 -20.11
CA MET A 53 -34.49 12.39 -20.81
C MET A 53 -34.84 13.87 -21.03
N GLY A 54 -35.30 14.21 -22.24
CA GLY A 54 -35.71 15.56 -22.63
C GLY A 54 -34.61 16.42 -23.24
N PHE A 55 -33.36 15.95 -23.31
CA PHE A 55 -32.27 16.69 -23.97
C PHE A 55 -32.00 16.18 -25.38
N GLY A 56 -32.00 17.09 -26.36
CA GLY A 56 -31.37 16.85 -27.66
C GLY A 56 -29.86 17.08 -27.57
N VAL A 57 -29.05 16.10 -27.98
CA VAL A 57 -27.58 16.18 -27.99
C VAL A 57 -27.04 15.97 -29.40
N GLY A 58 -25.83 16.47 -29.66
CA GLY A 58 -25.09 16.26 -30.90
C GLY A 58 -25.04 17.46 -31.83
N THR A 59 -25.95 18.41 -31.65
CA THR A 59 -25.95 19.68 -32.37
C THR A 59 -26.26 20.81 -31.40
N CYS A 60 -25.48 21.89 -31.46
CA CYS A 60 -25.68 23.06 -30.61
C CYS A 60 -26.98 23.77 -30.97
N ALA A 61 -27.89 23.95 -30.00
CA ALA A 61 -29.15 24.65 -30.21
C ALA A 61 -28.99 26.14 -30.59
N VAL A 62 -27.81 26.73 -30.34
CA VAL A 62 -27.53 28.16 -30.56
C VAL A 62 -26.87 28.42 -31.92
N CYS A 63 -25.87 27.62 -32.29
CA CYS A 63 -25.08 27.85 -33.51
C CYS A 63 -25.17 26.72 -34.54
N GLY A 64 -25.87 25.62 -34.26
CA GLY A 64 -26.03 24.50 -35.18
C GLY A 64 -24.78 23.65 -35.41
N MET A 65 -23.65 23.94 -34.75
CA MET A 65 -22.43 23.13 -34.90
C MET A 65 -22.58 21.76 -34.22
N SER A 66 -21.98 20.73 -34.79
CA SER A 66 -21.91 19.40 -34.19
C SER A 66 -21.08 19.41 -32.90
N LEU A 67 -21.60 18.77 -31.85
CA LEU A 67 -21.01 18.78 -30.52
C LEU A 67 -20.65 17.38 -30.04
N VAL A 68 -19.38 17.19 -29.69
CA VAL A 68 -18.93 16.01 -28.95
C VAL A 68 -19.28 16.16 -27.47
N ASN A 69 -19.00 17.32 -26.86
CA ASN A 69 -19.35 17.64 -25.48
C ASN A 69 -20.56 18.59 -25.46
N ASN A 70 -21.65 18.13 -24.88
CA ASN A 70 -22.95 18.78 -24.86
C ASN A 70 -23.23 19.28 -23.44
N PHE A 71 -23.26 20.60 -23.24
CA PHE A 71 -23.68 21.19 -21.98
C PHE A 71 -25.21 21.19 -21.93
N LEU A 72 -25.78 20.49 -20.96
CA LEU A 72 -27.21 20.29 -20.83
C LEU A 72 -27.80 21.47 -20.06
N ILE A 73 -28.55 22.33 -20.75
CA ILE A 73 -29.09 23.56 -20.19
C ILE A 73 -30.60 23.43 -19.99
N ARG A 74 -31.07 23.80 -18.80
CA ARG A 74 -32.51 23.96 -18.50
C ARG A 74 -32.85 25.43 -18.28
N SER A 75 -33.89 25.88 -18.95
CA SER A 75 -34.56 27.17 -18.73
C SER A 75 -35.56 27.08 -17.58
N THR A 76 -35.88 28.19 -16.93
CA THR A 76 -36.98 28.25 -15.93
C THR A 76 -38.35 27.89 -16.49
N CYS A 77 -38.55 28.05 -17.81
CA CYS A 77 -39.78 27.63 -18.50
C CYS A 77 -39.87 26.11 -18.70
N GLY A 78 -38.88 25.34 -18.25
CA GLY A 78 -38.84 23.89 -18.43
C GLY A 78 -38.20 23.42 -19.74
N ASN A 79 -37.88 24.34 -20.66
CA ASN A 79 -37.19 24.00 -21.90
C ASN A 79 -35.78 23.44 -21.61
N THR A 80 -35.46 22.33 -22.25
CA THR A 80 -34.19 21.62 -22.15
C THR A 80 -33.52 21.59 -23.52
N PHE A 81 -32.26 21.96 -23.57
CA PHE A 81 -31.48 21.97 -24.81
C PHE A 81 -30.00 21.76 -24.51
N SER A 82 -29.20 21.48 -25.53
CA SER A 82 -27.76 21.39 -25.39
C SER A 82 -27.01 22.43 -26.19
N VAL A 83 -25.87 22.86 -25.66
CA VAL A 83 -24.98 23.84 -26.31
C VAL A 83 -23.52 23.44 -26.14
N GLY A 84 -22.65 23.97 -27.00
CA GLY A 84 -21.21 23.84 -26.84
C GLY A 84 -20.66 24.82 -25.81
N CYS A 85 -19.47 24.52 -25.24
CA CYS A 85 -18.80 25.38 -24.27
C CYS A 85 -18.65 26.83 -24.76
N GLU A 86 -18.34 27.00 -26.04
CA GLU A 86 -18.13 28.31 -26.65
C GLU A 86 -19.44 29.14 -26.68
N CYS A 87 -20.58 28.50 -26.93
CA CYS A 87 -21.88 29.16 -26.88
C CYS A 87 -22.28 29.53 -25.46
N VAL A 88 -21.90 28.76 -24.44
CA VAL A 88 -22.06 29.14 -23.03
C VAL A 88 -21.22 30.38 -22.71
N LYS A 89 -19.94 30.41 -23.11
CA LYS A 89 -19.05 31.56 -22.88
C LYS A 89 -19.55 32.84 -23.54
N LYS A 90 -20.13 32.73 -24.74
CA LYS A 90 -20.71 33.84 -25.51
C LYS A 90 -22.02 34.41 -24.93
N THR A 91 -22.57 33.82 -23.85
CA THR A 91 -23.74 34.38 -23.15
C THR A 91 -23.39 35.64 -22.35
N GLY A 92 -22.16 35.71 -21.81
CA GLY A 92 -21.79 36.72 -20.82
C GLY A 92 -22.41 36.49 -19.43
N ASP A 93 -23.15 35.40 -19.22
CA ASP A 93 -23.69 35.02 -17.91
C ASP A 93 -22.61 34.32 -17.09
N TYR A 94 -21.94 35.06 -16.21
CA TYR A 94 -20.85 34.55 -15.39
C TYR A 94 -21.27 33.37 -14.50
N SER A 95 -22.51 33.37 -14.00
CA SER A 95 -23.00 32.31 -13.11
C SER A 95 -23.15 30.99 -13.88
N LEU A 96 -23.68 31.07 -15.10
CA LEU A 96 -23.85 29.92 -15.97
C LEU A 96 -22.50 29.40 -16.48
N ILE A 97 -21.60 30.29 -16.88
CA ILE A 97 -20.23 29.93 -17.32
C ILE A 97 -19.51 29.18 -16.22
N LYS A 98 -19.52 29.71 -14.99
CA LYS A 98 -18.87 29.07 -13.84
C LYS A 98 -19.46 27.69 -13.53
N ALA A 99 -20.78 27.55 -13.60
CA ALA A 99 -21.45 26.27 -13.40
C ALA A 99 -21.06 25.24 -14.49
N ALA A 100 -21.04 25.67 -15.76
CA ALA A 100 -20.63 24.82 -16.88
C ALA A 100 -19.17 24.38 -16.76
N ASP A 101 -18.25 25.30 -16.45
CA ASP A 101 -16.84 24.99 -16.28
C ASP A 101 -16.61 23.99 -15.13
N LEU A 102 -17.31 24.16 -14.01
CA LEU A 102 -17.27 23.21 -12.89
C LEU A 102 -17.74 21.82 -13.29
N MET A 103 -18.89 21.71 -13.97
CA MET A 103 -19.43 20.42 -14.42
C MET A 103 -18.49 19.73 -15.41
N ASN A 104 -17.90 20.48 -16.34
CA ASN A 104 -16.92 19.93 -17.27
C ASN A 104 -15.63 19.48 -16.55
N PHE A 105 -15.16 20.25 -15.57
CA PHE A 105 -13.99 19.86 -14.76
C PHE A 105 -14.23 18.54 -14.04
N VAL A 106 -15.37 18.37 -13.37
CA VAL A 106 -15.75 17.12 -12.70
C VAL A 106 -15.81 15.96 -13.68
N ALA A 107 -16.53 16.12 -14.80
CA ALA A 107 -16.67 15.07 -15.82
C ALA A 107 -15.33 14.68 -16.49
N VAL A 108 -14.42 15.64 -16.71
CA VAL A 108 -13.05 15.34 -17.18
C VAL A 108 -12.24 14.62 -16.10
N GLY A 109 -12.35 15.05 -14.84
CA GLY A 109 -11.67 14.44 -13.70
C GLY A 109 -12.05 12.97 -13.50
N GLU A 110 -13.35 12.66 -13.49
CA GLU A 110 -13.86 11.29 -13.36
C GLU A 110 -13.37 10.39 -14.50
N ARG A 111 -13.41 10.87 -15.74
CA ARG A 111 -12.90 10.12 -16.90
C ARG A 111 -11.41 9.83 -16.79
N ARG A 112 -10.62 10.82 -16.38
CA ARG A 112 -9.17 10.63 -16.16
C ARG A 112 -8.90 9.65 -15.04
N ARG A 113 -9.68 9.69 -13.95
CA ARG A 113 -9.57 8.74 -12.84
C ARG A 113 -9.88 7.33 -13.30
N LYS A 114 -11.02 7.13 -13.97
CA LYS A 114 -11.41 5.83 -14.51
C LYS A 114 -10.37 5.28 -15.48
N ALA A 115 -9.89 6.09 -16.43
CA ALA A 115 -8.85 5.66 -17.37
C ALA A 115 -7.55 5.23 -16.68
N ARG A 116 -7.14 5.93 -15.61
CA ARG A 116 -5.97 5.52 -14.80
C ARG A 116 -6.22 4.25 -14.01
N GLU A 117 -7.44 4.05 -13.50
CA GLU A 117 -7.83 2.83 -12.80
C GLU A 117 -7.83 1.64 -13.77
N ASP A 118 -8.40 1.79 -14.96
CA ASP A 118 -8.41 0.78 -16.02
C ASP A 118 -6.99 0.43 -16.49
N GLU A 119 -6.12 1.44 -16.73
CA GLU A 119 -4.72 1.24 -17.11
C GLU A 119 -3.94 0.54 -15.98
N ARG A 120 -4.16 0.94 -14.73
CA ARG A 120 -3.55 0.29 -13.56
C ARG A 120 -3.99 -1.17 -13.46
N GLN A 121 -5.28 -1.45 -13.67
CA GLN A 121 -5.82 -2.79 -13.62
C GLN A 121 -5.23 -3.67 -14.73
N ALA A 122 -5.21 -3.17 -15.97
CA ALA A 122 -4.61 -3.87 -17.10
C ALA A 122 -3.13 -4.21 -16.86
N ARG A 123 -2.37 -3.28 -16.26
CA ARG A 123 -0.97 -3.53 -15.88
C ARG A 123 -0.84 -4.63 -14.82
N LEU A 124 -1.69 -4.64 -13.79
CA LEU A 124 -1.69 -5.68 -12.76
C LEU A 124 -2.10 -7.04 -13.32
N ASP A 125 -3.09 -7.07 -14.20
CA ASP A 125 -3.54 -8.30 -14.87
C ASP A 125 -2.44 -8.87 -15.77
N GLN A 126 -1.70 -7.99 -16.47
CA GLN A 126 -0.54 -8.40 -17.26
C GLN A 126 0.59 -8.98 -16.40
N GLN A 127 0.89 -8.36 -15.24
CA GLN A 127 1.86 -8.93 -14.29
C GLN A 127 1.43 -10.32 -13.82
N ARG A 128 0.14 -10.47 -13.47
CA ARG A 128 -0.41 -11.77 -13.03
C ARG A 128 -0.37 -12.82 -14.13
N ALA A 129 -0.67 -12.46 -15.38
CA ALA A 129 -0.54 -13.38 -16.50
C ALA A 129 0.90 -13.88 -16.67
N ASN A 130 1.89 -13.00 -16.48
CA ASN A 130 3.31 -13.33 -16.62
C ASN A 130 3.88 -14.16 -15.46
N ASN A 131 3.45 -13.88 -14.22
CA ASN A 131 4.03 -14.50 -13.02
C ASN A 131 3.14 -15.61 -12.43
N GLY A 132 2.35 -16.30 -13.25
CA GLY A 132 1.56 -17.45 -12.81
C GLY A 132 0.46 -17.12 -11.79
N GLY A 133 -0.13 -15.92 -11.90
CA GLY A 133 -1.23 -15.46 -11.05
C GLY A 133 -0.84 -14.44 -9.98
N LEU A 134 0.45 -14.14 -9.82
CA LEU A 134 0.96 -13.20 -8.82
C LEU A 134 1.38 -11.86 -9.44
N THR A 135 1.30 -10.78 -8.68
CA THR A 135 1.93 -9.51 -9.06
C THR A 135 3.43 -9.54 -8.75
N ASP A 136 4.21 -8.65 -9.38
CA ASP A 136 5.66 -8.56 -9.13
C ASP A 136 5.98 -8.34 -7.63
N TRP A 137 5.15 -7.55 -6.95
CA TRP A 137 5.28 -7.29 -5.52
C TRP A 137 4.98 -8.53 -4.67
N GLU A 138 3.91 -9.27 -4.99
CA GLU A 138 3.58 -10.53 -4.30
C GLU A 138 4.68 -11.58 -4.51
N LEU A 139 5.24 -11.68 -5.72
CA LEU A 139 6.35 -12.58 -6.02
C LEU A 139 7.60 -12.22 -5.21
N GLN A 140 7.91 -10.92 -5.09
CA GLN A 140 9.02 -10.45 -4.27
C GLN A 140 8.81 -10.78 -2.78
N GLN A 141 7.59 -10.61 -2.27
CA GLN A 141 7.27 -10.99 -0.88
C GLN A 141 7.48 -12.49 -0.65
N GLN A 142 7.00 -13.34 -1.56
CA GLN A 142 7.23 -14.79 -1.45
C GLN A 142 8.71 -15.17 -1.48
N GLN A 143 9.51 -14.49 -2.31
CA GLN A 143 10.95 -14.72 -2.34
C GLN A 143 11.62 -14.27 -1.03
N LEU A 144 11.20 -13.14 -0.48
CA LEU A 144 11.72 -12.64 0.80
C LEU A 144 11.36 -13.58 1.96
N GLU A 145 10.11 -14.03 2.04
CA GLU A 145 9.65 -14.99 3.04
C GLU A 145 10.42 -16.32 2.93
N LYS A 146 10.64 -16.80 1.70
CA LYS A 146 11.44 -18.01 1.47
C LYS A 146 12.89 -17.83 1.92
N GLN A 147 13.51 -16.69 1.62
CA GLN A 147 14.87 -16.37 2.06
C GLN A 147 14.96 -16.29 3.60
N GLN A 148 14.00 -15.63 4.24
CA GLN A 148 13.94 -15.54 5.70
C GLN A 148 13.72 -16.91 6.35
N ALA A 149 12.88 -17.76 5.76
CA ALA A 149 12.68 -19.12 6.24
C ALA A 149 13.94 -19.99 6.07
N GLU A 150 14.66 -19.83 4.96
CA GLU A 150 15.95 -20.49 4.74
C GLU A 150 17.01 -20.01 5.74
N GLU A 151 17.11 -18.69 5.98
CA GLU A 151 18.02 -18.12 6.98
C GLU A 151 17.69 -18.61 8.40
N LEU A 152 16.40 -18.64 8.76
CA LEU A 152 15.97 -19.14 10.07
C LEU A 152 16.27 -20.62 10.23
N ASN A 153 16.01 -21.44 9.21
CA ASN A 153 16.35 -22.86 9.22
C ASN A 153 17.85 -23.08 9.38
N GLU A 154 18.67 -22.24 8.73
CA GLU A 154 20.12 -22.27 8.89
C GLU A 154 20.56 -21.93 10.33
N LYS A 155 19.98 -20.88 10.92
CA LYS A 155 20.23 -20.53 12.33
C LYS A 155 19.84 -21.66 13.28
N VAL A 156 18.66 -22.26 13.09
CA VAL A 156 18.24 -23.42 13.89
C VAL A 156 19.21 -24.59 13.72
N ARG A 157 19.68 -24.87 12.49
CA ARG A 157 20.70 -25.89 12.23
C ARG A 157 22.01 -25.61 12.99
N ARG A 158 22.49 -24.37 12.98
CA ARG A 158 23.67 -23.91 13.74
C ARG A 158 23.48 -24.13 15.24
N GLY A 159 22.33 -23.72 15.78
CA GLY A 159 21.99 -23.89 17.18
C GLY A 159 21.93 -25.36 17.60
N GLN A 160 21.34 -26.22 16.78
CA GLN A 160 21.32 -27.67 16.99
C GLN A 160 22.73 -28.28 17.02
N ALA A 161 23.64 -27.80 16.16
CA ALA A 161 25.01 -28.30 16.11
C ALA A 161 25.79 -28.06 17.41
N ILE A 162 25.58 -26.91 18.06
CA ILE A 162 26.25 -26.59 19.33
C ILE A 162 25.47 -27.02 20.57
N ALA A 163 24.19 -27.39 20.42
CA ALA A 163 23.25 -27.58 21.51
C ALA A 163 23.77 -28.48 22.64
N VAL A 164 24.51 -29.55 22.31
CA VAL A 164 25.08 -30.48 23.29
C VAL A 164 26.11 -29.80 24.19
N VAL A 165 27.01 -28.98 23.61
CA VAL A 165 28.12 -28.33 24.34
C VAL A 165 27.61 -27.19 25.22
N ILE A 166 26.67 -26.40 24.70
CA ILE A 166 26.14 -25.24 25.43
C ILE A 166 24.95 -25.58 26.35
N ARG A 167 24.46 -26.83 26.34
CA ARG A 167 23.28 -27.26 27.11
C ARG A 167 23.31 -26.82 28.58
N PRO A 168 24.41 -27.01 29.34
CA PRO A 168 24.43 -26.65 30.75
C PRO A 168 24.30 -25.14 30.99
N ILE A 169 24.76 -24.32 30.04
CA ILE A 169 24.64 -22.86 30.10
C ILE A 169 23.19 -22.45 29.81
N VAL A 170 22.57 -23.03 28.78
CA VAL A 170 21.16 -22.77 28.43
C VAL A 170 20.22 -23.14 29.59
N ASP A 171 20.47 -24.28 30.24
CA ASP A 171 19.69 -24.71 31.40
C ASP A 171 19.86 -23.73 32.58
N ALA A 172 21.09 -23.25 32.83
CA ALA A 172 21.36 -22.27 33.89
C ALA A 172 20.71 -20.89 33.61
N LEU A 173 20.71 -20.45 32.35
CA LEU A 173 20.05 -19.20 31.93
C LEU A 173 18.52 -19.30 32.08
N SER A 174 17.94 -20.42 31.65
CA SER A 174 16.49 -20.68 31.73
C SER A 174 15.98 -20.67 33.17
N GLN A 175 16.78 -21.14 34.13
CA GLN A 175 16.44 -21.14 35.56
C GLN A 175 16.55 -19.77 36.25
N ASP A 176 17.23 -18.79 35.63
CA ASP A 176 17.40 -17.46 36.21
C ASP A 176 16.20 -16.54 35.96
N GLY A 177 15.40 -16.83 34.93
CA GLY A 177 14.08 -16.24 34.71
C GLY A 177 14.05 -14.76 34.30
N GLY A 178 15.20 -14.10 34.15
CA GLY A 178 15.30 -12.72 33.65
C GLY A 178 15.12 -12.62 32.13
N GLY A 179 14.59 -11.49 31.64
CA GLY A 179 14.40 -11.23 30.20
C GLY A 179 15.68 -11.43 29.38
N PHE A 180 16.79 -10.86 29.86
CA PHE A 180 18.12 -11.10 29.27
C PHE A 180 18.49 -12.59 29.17
N CYS A 181 18.20 -13.37 30.21
CA CYS A 181 18.56 -14.79 30.25
C CYS A 181 17.74 -15.60 29.25
N LYS A 182 16.45 -15.25 29.09
CA LYS A 182 15.58 -15.83 28.06
C LYS A 182 16.08 -15.49 26.66
N ASP A 183 16.34 -14.21 26.39
CA ASP A 183 16.84 -13.76 25.09
C ASP A 183 18.17 -14.45 24.73
N MET A 184 19.09 -14.61 25.70
CA MET A 184 20.34 -15.32 25.45
C MET A 184 20.15 -16.82 25.24
N ALA A 185 19.22 -17.45 25.96
CA ALA A 185 18.90 -18.86 25.71
C ALA A 185 18.33 -19.07 24.29
N ASP A 186 17.47 -18.15 23.83
CA ASP A 186 16.89 -18.18 22.49
C ASP A 186 17.97 -17.96 21.41
N LEU A 187 18.86 -16.97 21.56
CA LEU A 187 19.98 -16.74 20.64
C LEU A 187 20.94 -17.94 20.56
N LEU A 188 21.25 -18.56 21.69
CA LEU A 188 22.06 -19.77 21.74
C LEU A 188 21.37 -20.94 21.02
N GLY A 189 20.04 -21.05 21.14
CA GLY A 189 19.23 -22.00 20.39
C GLY A 189 19.22 -21.75 18.87
N LEU A 190 19.57 -20.54 18.44
CA LEU A 190 19.77 -20.14 17.03
C LEU A 190 21.24 -20.17 16.59
N GLY A 191 22.14 -20.68 17.42
CA GLY A 191 23.57 -20.77 17.10
C GLY A 191 24.30 -19.43 17.12
N GLU A 192 23.71 -18.40 17.72
CA GLU A 192 24.34 -17.09 17.91
C GLU A 192 25.08 -17.06 19.25
N LEU A 193 26.41 -17.04 19.19
CA LEU A 193 27.25 -17.01 20.39
C LEU A 193 27.41 -15.57 20.91
N PRO A 194 27.25 -15.34 22.23
CA PRO A 194 27.45 -14.01 22.80
C PRO A 194 28.93 -13.63 22.74
N ASN A 195 29.20 -12.33 22.60
CA ASN A 195 30.55 -11.77 22.61
C ASN A 195 30.68 -10.64 23.65
N GLY A 196 31.92 -10.22 23.93
CA GLY A 196 32.24 -9.13 24.85
C GLY A 196 31.55 -9.25 26.21
N ARG A 197 30.84 -8.19 26.62
CA ARG A 197 30.16 -8.14 27.93
C ARG A 197 29.03 -9.16 28.06
N ALA A 198 28.32 -9.49 26.98
CA ALA A 198 27.23 -10.46 27.04
C ALA A 198 27.76 -11.87 27.39
N LEU A 199 28.90 -12.24 26.80
CA LEU A 199 29.61 -13.47 27.12
C LEU A 199 30.01 -13.52 28.59
N ASP A 200 30.61 -12.44 29.11
CA ASP A 200 31.02 -12.36 30.52
C ASP A 200 29.83 -12.48 31.48
N ILE A 201 28.67 -11.92 31.13
CA ILE A 201 27.44 -12.05 31.90
C ILE A 201 26.94 -13.50 31.89
N CYS A 202 26.87 -14.15 30.71
CA CYS A 202 26.45 -15.56 30.60
C CYS A 202 27.35 -16.48 31.43
N VAL A 203 28.67 -16.31 31.30
CA VAL A 203 29.69 -17.03 32.09
C VAL A 203 29.51 -16.77 33.59
N ALA A 204 29.21 -15.53 33.98
CA ALA A 204 28.98 -15.19 35.38
C ALA A 204 27.69 -15.77 35.97
N ILE A 205 26.60 -15.84 35.19
CA ILE A 205 25.33 -16.45 35.59
C ILE A 205 25.53 -17.96 35.79
N TYR A 206 26.07 -18.65 34.78
CA TYR A 206 26.39 -20.07 34.89
C TYR A 206 27.27 -20.36 36.10
N GLY A 207 28.37 -19.61 36.25
CA GLY A 207 29.30 -19.83 37.36
C GLY A 207 28.68 -19.63 38.74
N LYS A 208 27.73 -18.70 38.90
CA LYS A 208 26.99 -18.55 40.17
C LYS A 208 26.05 -19.72 40.42
N ARG A 209 25.30 -20.15 39.39
CA ARG A 209 24.29 -21.21 39.47
C ARG A 209 24.92 -22.57 39.75
N ASP A 210 25.95 -22.95 39.00
CA ASP A 210 26.67 -24.22 39.18
C ASP A 210 27.37 -24.27 40.56
N ALA A 211 28.03 -23.19 40.99
CA ALA A 211 28.66 -23.13 42.31
C ALA A 211 27.65 -23.25 43.47
N LEU A 212 26.48 -22.62 43.34
CA LEU A 212 25.39 -22.75 44.30
C LEU A 212 24.88 -24.19 44.35
N SER A 213 24.68 -24.83 43.19
CA SER A 213 24.24 -26.21 43.07
C SER A 213 25.22 -27.19 43.74
N ARG A 214 26.52 -27.04 43.49
CA ARG A 214 27.57 -27.93 44.04
C ARG A 214 27.78 -27.77 45.54
N THR A 215 27.68 -26.55 46.07
CA THR A 215 28.09 -26.27 47.46
C THR A 215 26.91 -26.07 48.42
N GLY A 216 25.70 -25.86 47.89
CA GLY A 216 24.53 -25.48 48.68
C GLY A 216 24.62 -24.09 49.34
N LYS A 217 25.65 -23.29 49.00
CA LYS A 217 25.94 -22.00 49.62
C LYS A 217 26.09 -20.91 48.57
N SER A 218 25.72 -19.69 48.91
CA SER A 218 25.84 -18.51 48.03
C SER A 218 27.10 -17.66 48.30
N ARG A 219 27.88 -18.02 49.33
CA ARG A 219 29.08 -17.30 49.79
C ARG A 219 30.05 -18.22 50.51
N GLY A 220 31.29 -17.75 50.67
CA GLY A 220 32.37 -18.46 51.36
C GLY A 220 33.41 -19.02 50.40
N ARG A 221 34.54 -19.50 50.95
CA ARG A 221 35.70 -19.95 50.18
C ARG A 221 35.36 -21.03 49.15
N LEU A 222 34.65 -22.09 49.57
CA LEU A 222 34.25 -23.20 48.69
C LEU A 222 33.37 -22.73 47.52
N TYR A 223 32.44 -21.81 47.76
CA TYR A 223 31.60 -21.23 46.71
C TYR A 223 32.43 -20.39 45.74
N SER A 224 33.35 -19.56 46.24
CA SER A 224 34.23 -18.74 45.41
C SER A 224 35.14 -19.59 44.53
N GLU A 225 35.73 -20.64 45.08
CA GLU A 225 36.58 -21.59 44.34
C GLU A 225 35.76 -22.33 43.27
N ALA A 226 34.60 -22.90 43.63
CA ALA A 226 33.70 -23.56 42.68
C ALA A 226 33.28 -22.62 41.54
N LYS A 227 32.93 -21.37 41.86
CA LYS A 227 32.51 -20.35 40.88
C LYS A 227 33.60 -20.02 39.87
N VAL A 228 34.87 -19.96 40.28
CA VAL A 228 36.00 -19.72 39.35
C VAL A 228 36.14 -20.89 38.39
N VAL A 229 36.08 -22.12 38.87
CA VAL A 229 36.14 -23.34 38.05
C VAL A 229 34.99 -23.39 37.05
N SER A 230 33.75 -23.17 37.50
CA SER A 230 32.56 -23.16 36.64
C SER A 230 32.62 -22.08 35.56
N LYS A 231 33.18 -20.89 35.88
CA LYS A 231 33.39 -19.83 34.88
C LYS A 231 34.40 -20.25 33.80
N SER A 232 35.48 -20.90 34.21
CA SER A 232 36.49 -21.42 33.27
C SER A 232 35.89 -22.45 32.33
N GLN A 233 35.11 -23.39 32.88
CA GLN A 233 34.41 -24.42 32.09
C GLN A 233 33.42 -23.80 31.09
N ALA A 234 32.64 -22.79 31.49
CA ALA A 234 31.73 -22.11 30.58
C ALA A 234 32.46 -21.43 29.41
N ARG A 235 33.61 -20.80 29.67
CA ARG A 235 34.44 -20.21 28.59
C ARG A 235 34.94 -21.28 27.62
N GLN A 236 35.34 -22.44 28.14
CA GLN A 236 35.77 -23.57 27.30
C GLN A 236 34.62 -24.05 26.41
N TRP A 237 33.42 -24.24 26.94
CA TRP A 237 32.25 -24.64 26.14
C TRP A 237 31.88 -23.62 25.07
N PHE A 238 31.97 -22.32 25.35
CA PHE A 238 31.78 -21.30 24.33
C PHE A 238 32.86 -21.36 23.24
N SER A 239 34.12 -21.62 23.60
CA SER A 239 35.20 -21.82 22.63
C SER A 239 34.99 -23.07 21.77
N GLU A 240 34.56 -24.18 22.37
CA GLU A 240 34.23 -25.41 21.66
C GLU A 240 33.04 -25.23 20.71
N ALA A 241 31.99 -24.54 21.17
CA ALA A 241 30.84 -24.19 20.34
C ALA A 241 31.25 -23.30 19.16
N GLN A 242 32.15 -22.34 19.38
CA GLN A 242 32.69 -21.49 18.31
C GLN A 242 33.42 -22.33 17.25
N LEU A 243 34.29 -23.25 17.68
CA LEU A 243 35.00 -24.16 16.77
C LEU A 243 34.02 -25.03 15.96
N ILE A 244 32.96 -25.56 16.59
CA ILE A 244 31.93 -26.34 15.89
C ILE A 244 31.26 -25.52 14.77
N LEU A 245 30.90 -24.26 15.05
CA LEU A 245 30.28 -23.39 14.07
C LEU A 245 31.24 -23.05 12.92
N GLU A 246 32.51 -22.78 13.22
CA GLU A 246 33.53 -22.53 12.21
C GLU A 246 33.72 -23.72 11.26
N HIS A 247 33.71 -24.96 11.78
CA HIS A 247 33.79 -26.17 10.95
C HIS A 247 32.51 -26.40 10.12
N LEU A 248 31.34 -26.06 10.66
CA LEU A 248 30.07 -26.18 9.94
C LEU A 248 30.03 -25.24 8.72
N ASP A 249 30.54 -24.01 8.87
CA ASP A 249 30.57 -23.02 7.80
C ASP A 249 31.52 -23.41 6.65
N LEU A 250 32.66 -24.04 6.96
CA LEU A 250 33.59 -24.55 5.94
C LEU A 250 33.03 -25.73 5.13
N SER A 251 32.06 -26.46 5.69
CA SER A 251 31.45 -27.63 5.05
C SER A 251 30.25 -27.30 4.16
N SER A 252 29.71 -26.07 4.24
CA SER A 252 28.62 -25.66 3.36
C SER A 252 29.16 -25.43 1.95
N PRO A 253 28.62 -26.11 0.92
CA PRO A 253 29.05 -25.88 -0.46
C PRO A 253 28.79 -24.41 -0.79
N VAL A 254 29.84 -23.72 -1.23
CA VAL A 254 29.74 -22.37 -1.78
C VAL A 254 28.74 -22.45 -2.94
N LYS A 255 27.52 -21.97 -2.69
CA LYS A 255 26.47 -21.87 -3.70
C LYS A 255 26.81 -20.78 -4.72
#